data_AF-A0A094R0Y8-F1
#
_entry.id   AF-A0A094R0Y8-F1
#
_cell.length_a   1.000
_cell.length_b   1.000
_cell.length_c   1.000
_cell.angle_alpha   90.00
_cell.angle_beta   90.00
_cell.angle_gamma   90.00
#
_symmetry.space_group_name_H-M   'P 1'
#
loop_
_entity.id
_entity.type
_entity.pdbx_description
1 polymer ?
#
loop_
_entity_poly.entity_id
_entity_poly.type
_entity_poly.pdbx_seq_one_letter_code
_entity_poly.pdbx_strand_id
1 'polypeptide(L)'
;MSPFGFTPDDGSGENPNEMTPEQLAAMLAQMQEQVSEQFQKLGINPAGFINPFSAGTESLPKSIVRDTAKKIVSSAGSLPVGNTDVTVVAQATSIAQIWLNEATDFAPIASATQTLSRADWVDSTLKGWQITVEPLATGLAAAVSELMQQAIDEGQAGETPMPVETIATLLRSFISALIATQLGHSVGALASSVTGIHDVGLPLVDPAIPALVPENIALWSQDLEIPKSEITLFHAIREEAVARLFDSNPWLVSYIRTAISEYGKGIHIDIDAIQRQAQEAMESGNIDPNNPESFTLAIGEGMFTPDESPTQRAALTKLETVFALIEGWTDEVTTLAVSDRLPSIGALRETFRRRRATSAPTQQLFKSLFGLEVSPRMSREAANFWKVIREQDGVSARDKIWSGLLPTPDDLLDPENFLKSTEVPDDLSGLQ
;
A
#
# COMPACT_ATOMS: atom_id res chain seq x y z
N MET A 1 -18.76 -83.14 9.53
CA MET A 1 -18.45 -82.71 10.90
C MET A 1 -18.04 -81.24 10.84
N SER A 2 -18.89 -80.32 11.29
CA SER A 2 -18.44 -79.01 11.81
C SER A 2 -17.81 -79.27 13.19
N PRO A 3 -16.80 -78.51 13.69
CA PRO A 3 -16.80 -77.05 13.97
C PRO A 3 -15.42 -76.39 13.57
N PHE A 4 -15.08 -75.09 13.63
CA PHE A 4 -15.20 -74.00 14.62
C PHE A 4 -14.95 -72.62 13.94
N GLY A 5 -15.70 -71.57 14.29
CA GLY A 5 -15.36 -70.13 14.10
C GLY A 5 -14.48 -69.62 15.27
N PHE A 6 -14.03 -68.37 15.40
CA PHE A 6 -14.48 -67.05 14.95
C PHE A 6 -13.30 -66.04 14.95
N THR A 7 -13.40 -65.05 14.05
CA THR A 7 -12.86 -63.67 13.97
C THR A 7 -11.86 -63.12 15.02
N PRO A 8 -10.81 -62.38 14.61
CA PRO A 8 -10.18 -61.37 15.46
C PRO A 8 -11.15 -60.20 15.67
N ASP A 9 -11.27 -59.81 16.92
CA ASP A 9 -12.06 -58.73 17.47
C ASP A 9 -11.69 -57.37 16.85
N ASP A 10 -12.70 -56.67 16.31
CA ASP A 10 -12.65 -55.24 16.00
C ASP A 10 -12.60 -54.48 17.32
N GLY A 11 -11.40 -54.40 17.88
CA GLY A 11 -11.09 -53.52 19.00
C GLY A 11 -11.12 -52.07 18.53
N SER A 12 -12.32 -51.51 18.47
CA SER A 12 -12.60 -50.07 18.47
C SER A 12 -11.97 -49.43 19.71
N GLY A 13 -10.68 -49.18 19.65
CA GLY A 13 -10.01 -48.21 20.50
C GLY A 13 -10.29 -46.81 19.97
N GLU A 14 -11.54 -46.35 20.05
CA GLU A 14 -11.82 -44.92 20.00
C GLU A 14 -11.08 -44.30 21.19
N ASN A 15 -9.97 -43.63 20.90
CA ASN A 15 -9.31 -42.75 21.86
C ASN A 15 -10.34 -41.68 22.26
N PRO A 16 -10.78 -41.59 23.54
CA PRO A 16 -11.82 -40.64 23.95
C PRO A 16 -11.41 -39.17 23.83
N ASN A 17 -10.16 -38.91 23.46
CA ASN A 17 -9.54 -37.59 23.32
C ASN A 17 -9.15 -37.24 21.87
N GLU A 18 -9.45 -38.08 20.88
CA GLU A 18 -9.24 -37.74 19.48
C GLU A 18 -10.51 -37.15 18.89
N MET A 19 -10.51 -35.82 18.77
CA MET A 19 -11.61 -35.07 18.17
C MET A 19 -11.79 -35.53 16.72
N THR A 20 -12.95 -36.10 16.39
CA THR A 20 -13.19 -36.57 15.03
C THR A 20 -13.25 -35.39 14.06
N PRO A 21 -12.90 -35.58 12.76
CA PRO A 21 -12.99 -34.51 11.77
C PRO A 21 -14.39 -33.86 11.68
N GLU A 22 -15.45 -34.62 11.95
CA GLU A 22 -16.82 -34.12 12.05
C GLU A 22 -17.07 -33.30 13.31
N GLN A 23 -16.51 -33.70 14.46
CA GLN A 23 -16.56 -32.92 15.70
C GLN A 23 -15.75 -31.61 15.59
N LEU A 24 -14.62 -31.63 14.89
CA LEU A 24 -13.85 -30.42 14.56
C LEU A 24 -14.62 -29.51 13.62
N ALA A 25 -15.26 -30.05 12.57
CA ALA A 25 -16.10 -29.27 11.69
C ALA A 25 -17.30 -28.64 12.42
N ALA A 26 -17.95 -29.39 13.32
CA ALA A 26 -19.06 -28.91 14.14
C ALA A 26 -18.61 -27.84 15.16
N MET A 27 -17.46 -28.04 15.81
CA MET A 27 -16.89 -27.07 16.74
C MET A 27 -16.49 -25.78 16.02
N LEU A 28 -15.87 -25.88 14.84
CA LEU A 28 -15.52 -24.72 14.02
C LEU A 28 -16.76 -23.97 13.54
N ALA A 29 -17.83 -24.68 13.15
CA ALA A 29 -19.11 -24.07 12.78
C ALA A 29 -19.76 -23.34 13.97
N GLN A 30 -19.74 -23.95 15.16
CA GLN A 30 -20.26 -23.32 16.38
C GLN A 30 -19.43 -22.10 16.79
N MET A 31 -18.11 -22.18 16.65
CA MET A 31 -17.20 -21.06 16.92
C MET A 31 -17.43 -19.92 15.92
N GLN A 32 -17.68 -20.23 14.65
CA GLN A 32 -18.04 -19.25 13.63
C GLN A 32 -19.33 -18.49 13.99
N GLU A 33 -20.33 -19.20 14.52
CA GLU A 33 -21.60 -18.61 14.95
C GLU A 33 -21.40 -17.69 16.17
N GLN A 34 -20.63 -18.14 17.17
CA GLN A 34 -20.31 -17.32 18.35
C GLN A 34 -19.47 -16.09 18.02
N VAL A 35 -18.46 -16.22 17.15
CA VAL A 35 -17.65 -15.09 16.69
C VAL A 35 -18.52 -14.10 15.94
N SER A 36 -19.39 -14.56 15.04
CA SER A 36 -20.35 -13.70 14.34
C SER A 36 -21.23 -12.90 15.31
N GLU A 37 -21.81 -13.56 16.32
CA GLU A 37 -22.63 -12.90 17.35
C GLU A 37 -21.86 -11.91 18.22
N GLN A 38 -20.63 -12.25 18.65
CA GLN A 38 -19.78 -11.35 19.43
C GLN A 38 -19.36 -10.11 18.62
N PHE A 39 -19.04 -10.28 17.34
CA PHE A 39 -18.71 -9.17 16.45
C PHE A 39 -19.91 -8.25 16.23
N GLN A 40 -21.11 -8.82 16.09
CA GLN A 40 -22.35 -8.06 16.01
C GLN A 40 -22.61 -7.24 17.28
N LYS A 41 -22.29 -7.79 18.46
CA LYS A 41 -22.34 -7.08 19.76
C LYS A 41 -21.29 -5.97 19.88
N LEU A 42 -20.15 -6.10 19.21
CA LEU A 42 -19.13 -5.06 19.11
C LEU A 42 -19.46 -4.01 18.02
N GLY A 43 -20.64 -4.07 17.39
CA GLY A 43 -21.06 -3.13 16.35
C GLY A 43 -20.43 -3.40 14.98
N ILE A 44 -19.75 -4.52 14.79
CA ILE A 44 -19.12 -4.92 13.54
C ILE A 44 -20.13 -5.75 12.74
N ASN A 45 -20.57 -5.26 11.58
CA ASN A 45 -21.60 -5.91 10.76
C ASN A 45 -21.07 -7.21 10.11
N PRO A 46 -21.62 -8.41 10.43
CA PRO A 46 -21.14 -9.68 9.88
C PRO A 46 -21.42 -9.85 8.38
N ALA A 47 -22.31 -9.04 7.78
CA ALA A 47 -22.62 -9.10 6.35
C ALA A 47 -21.45 -8.68 5.41
N GLY A 48 -20.32 -8.26 5.99
CA GLY A 48 -19.06 -8.02 5.26
C GLY A 48 -17.93 -8.97 5.64
N PHE A 49 -18.15 -9.91 6.57
CA PHE A 49 -17.10 -10.76 7.11
C PHE A 49 -16.90 -11.99 6.22
N ILE A 50 -15.73 -12.07 5.57
CA ILE A 50 -15.35 -13.26 4.80
C ILE A 50 -14.77 -14.28 5.79
N ASN A 51 -15.24 -15.52 5.72
CA ASN A 51 -14.88 -16.59 6.63
C ASN A 51 -13.33 -16.73 6.74
N PRO A 52 -12.70 -16.43 7.89
CA PRO A 52 -11.24 -16.49 8.04
C PRO A 52 -10.71 -17.93 7.93
N PHE A 53 -11.57 -18.93 8.10
CA PHE A 53 -11.23 -20.35 7.91
C PHE A 53 -11.27 -20.80 6.44
N SER A 54 -11.80 -19.96 5.54
CA SER A 54 -11.78 -20.19 4.09
C SER A 54 -10.54 -19.59 3.41
N ALA A 55 -9.82 -18.71 4.11
CA ALA A 55 -8.51 -18.27 3.69
C ALA A 55 -7.56 -19.47 3.82
N GLY A 56 -7.00 -19.92 2.70
CA GLY A 56 -5.91 -20.89 2.73
C GLY A 56 -4.71 -20.37 3.52
N THR A 57 -3.61 -21.10 3.51
CA THR A 57 -2.35 -20.73 4.17
C THR A 57 -1.66 -19.47 3.58
N GLU A 58 -2.36 -18.69 2.75
CA GLU A 58 -1.85 -17.44 2.17
C GLU A 58 -1.82 -16.34 3.24
N SER A 59 -0.66 -15.67 3.39
CA SER A 59 -0.50 -14.52 4.30
C SER A 59 -1.39 -13.33 3.93
N LEU A 60 -1.80 -13.23 2.66
CA LEU A 60 -2.68 -12.17 2.16
C LEU A 60 -3.63 -12.71 1.09
N PRO A 61 -4.82 -13.21 1.49
CA PRO A 61 -5.80 -13.82 0.58
C PRO A 61 -6.33 -12.84 -0.47
N LYS A 62 -5.99 -13.06 -1.74
CA LYS A 62 -6.35 -12.12 -2.84
C LYS A 62 -7.85 -11.99 -3.06
N SER A 63 -8.62 -13.06 -2.84
CA SER A 63 -10.08 -13.05 -2.98
C SER A 63 -10.72 -12.08 -2.01
N ILE A 64 -10.30 -12.09 -0.74
CA ILE A 64 -10.80 -11.18 0.30
C ILE A 64 -10.57 -9.73 -0.09
N VAL A 65 -9.34 -9.40 -0.53
CA VAL A 65 -8.99 -8.05 -0.98
C VAL A 65 -9.86 -7.64 -2.16
N ARG A 66 -9.96 -8.49 -3.19
CA ARG A 66 -10.74 -8.21 -4.40
C ARG A 66 -12.22 -8.00 -4.09
N ASP A 67 -12.84 -8.91 -3.36
CA ASP A 67 -14.29 -8.90 -3.12
C ASP A 67 -14.68 -7.71 -2.26
N THR A 68 -13.88 -7.39 -1.24
CA THR A 68 -14.06 -6.20 -0.40
C THR A 68 -13.92 -4.92 -1.23
N ALA A 69 -12.87 -4.81 -2.05
CA ALA A 69 -12.64 -3.64 -2.90
C ALA A 69 -13.77 -3.46 -3.92
N LYS A 70 -14.19 -4.54 -4.59
CA LYS A 70 -15.28 -4.50 -5.57
C LYS A 70 -16.63 -4.15 -4.95
N LYS A 71 -16.89 -4.57 -3.71
CA LYS A 71 -18.10 -4.16 -2.97
C LYS A 71 -18.16 -2.65 -2.77
N ILE A 72 -17.03 -2.02 -2.41
CA ILE A 72 -16.95 -0.54 -2.32
C ILE A 72 -17.17 0.10 -3.67
N VAL A 73 -16.46 -0.35 -4.70
CA VAL A 73 -16.56 0.19 -6.06
C VAL A 73 -17.98 0.08 -6.61
N SER A 74 -18.66 -1.04 -6.36
CA SER A 74 -20.05 -1.23 -6.75
C SER A 74 -21.00 -0.32 -5.96
N SER A 75 -20.78 -0.16 -4.65
CA SER A 75 -21.58 0.73 -3.80
C SER A 75 -21.40 2.21 -4.19
N ALA A 76 -20.23 2.59 -4.70
CA ALA A 76 -19.93 3.92 -5.23
C ALA A 76 -20.50 4.16 -6.64
N GLY A 77 -21.13 3.17 -7.27
CA GLY A 77 -21.79 3.31 -8.56
C GLY A 77 -20.87 3.34 -9.77
N SER A 78 -19.77 2.57 -9.75
CA SER A 78 -18.84 2.48 -10.90
C SER A 78 -19.55 2.21 -12.22
N LEU A 79 -19.15 2.96 -13.24
CA LEU A 79 -19.70 2.85 -14.58
C LEU A 79 -18.79 1.99 -15.47
N PRO A 80 -19.35 1.27 -16.47
CA PRO A 80 -18.54 0.61 -17.48
C PRO A 80 -17.88 1.64 -18.40
N VAL A 81 -16.74 1.27 -18.98
CA VAL A 81 -16.02 2.11 -19.96
C VAL A 81 -16.79 2.16 -21.28
N GLY A 82 -17.05 3.37 -21.78
CA GLY A 82 -17.67 3.59 -23.08
C GLY A 82 -16.67 3.77 -24.23
N ASN A 83 -17.12 3.59 -25.48
CA ASN A 83 -16.29 3.82 -26.68
C ASN A 83 -15.73 5.26 -26.77
N THR A 84 -16.50 6.24 -26.28
CA THR A 84 -16.06 7.65 -26.21
C THR A 84 -14.87 7.79 -25.26
N ASP A 85 -14.91 7.13 -24.10
CA ASP A 85 -13.82 7.20 -23.13
C ASP A 85 -12.53 6.62 -23.71
N VAL A 86 -12.63 5.46 -24.36
CA VAL A 86 -11.49 4.82 -25.06
C VAL A 86 -10.89 5.76 -26.11
N THR A 87 -11.75 6.43 -26.88
CA THR A 87 -11.30 7.36 -27.94
C THR A 87 -10.60 8.58 -27.35
N VAL A 88 -11.17 9.18 -26.30
CA VAL A 88 -10.62 10.38 -25.65
C VAL A 88 -9.28 10.06 -24.97
N VAL A 89 -9.19 8.92 -24.27
CA VAL A 89 -7.93 8.46 -23.66
C VAL A 89 -6.88 8.22 -24.73
N ALA A 90 -7.20 7.48 -25.79
CA ALA A 90 -6.25 7.20 -26.86
C ALA A 90 -5.72 8.48 -27.55
N GLN A 91 -6.58 9.46 -27.77
CA GLN A 91 -6.18 10.76 -28.32
C GLN A 91 -5.28 11.54 -27.36
N ALA A 92 -5.65 11.65 -26.09
CA ALA A 92 -4.87 12.34 -25.07
C ALA A 92 -3.49 11.69 -24.89
N THR A 93 -3.43 10.35 -24.83
CA THR A 93 -2.19 9.59 -24.75
C THR A 93 -1.30 9.81 -25.97
N SER A 94 -1.85 9.80 -27.20
CA SER A 94 -1.07 10.03 -28.41
C SER A 94 -0.37 11.40 -28.40
N ILE A 95 -1.10 12.44 -27.96
CA ILE A 95 -0.53 13.78 -27.77
C ILE A 95 0.54 13.77 -26.66
N ALA A 96 0.22 13.14 -25.52
CA ALA A 96 1.12 13.04 -24.39
C ALA A 96 2.46 12.40 -24.77
N GLN A 97 2.44 11.30 -25.53
CA GLN A 97 3.65 10.63 -25.96
C GLN A 97 4.54 11.50 -26.85
N ILE A 98 3.95 12.29 -27.74
CA ILE A 98 4.70 13.21 -28.60
C ILE A 98 5.34 14.32 -27.75
N TRP A 99 4.58 14.89 -26.83
CA TRP A 99 5.06 16.01 -26.00
C TRP A 99 6.13 15.57 -25.01
N LEU A 100 6.04 14.36 -24.46
CA LEU A 100 7.03 13.81 -23.55
C LEU A 100 8.40 13.60 -24.20
N ASN A 101 8.47 13.40 -25.52
CA ASN A 101 9.75 13.22 -26.21
C ASN A 101 10.67 14.44 -26.14
N GLU A 102 10.13 15.63 -25.88
CA GLU A 102 10.91 16.86 -25.69
C GLU A 102 11.25 17.10 -24.20
N ALA A 103 10.63 16.35 -23.29
CA ALA A 103 10.67 16.60 -21.86
C ALA A 103 11.43 15.55 -21.05
N THR A 104 11.70 14.36 -21.61
CA THR A 104 12.47 13.29 -20.98
C THR A 104 13.20 12.46 -22.02
N ASP A 105 14.37 11.92 -21.64
CA ASP A 105 15.15 10.99 -22.48
C ASP A 105 14.59 9.56 -22.44
N PHE A 106 13.62 9.30 -21.56
CA PHE A 106 12.99 7.99 -21.44
C PHE A 106 12.08 7.69 -22.64
N ALA A 107 12.30 6.51 -23.23
CA ALA A 107 11.62 6.09 -24.44
C ALA A 107 10.11 5.86 -24.19
N PRO A 108 9.25 6.09 -25.20
CA PRO A 108 7.83 5.73 -25.11
C PRO A 108 7.62 4.24 -24.83
N ILE A 109 6.60 3.91 -24.03
CA ILE A 109 6.20 2.53 -23.82
C ILE A 109 5.56 1.97 -25.09
N ALA A 110 5.94 0.73 -25.45
CA ALA A 110 5.43 0.05 -26.64
C ALA A 110 3.96 -0.37 -26.51
N SER A 111 3.50 -0.67 -25.29
CA SER A 111 2.11 -1.02 -25.00
C SER A 111 1.19 0.20 -25.06
N ALA A 112 0.02 0.04 -25.66
CA ALA A 112 -0.99 1.09 -25.68
C ALA A 112 -1.54 1.37 -24.27
N THR A 113 -1.82 2.65 -23.98
CA THR A 113 -2.51 3.05 -22.74
C THR A 113 -3.86 2.35 -22.65
N GLN A 114 -4.14 1.74 -21.50
CA GLN A 114 -5.42 1.11 -21.21
C GLN A 114 -6.44 2.13 -20.71
N THR A 115 -7.71 1.88 -21.02
CA THR A 115 -8.85 2.63 -20.48
C THR A 115 -9.60 1.71 -19.52
N LEU A 116 -9.58 2.02 -18.23
CA LEU A 116 -10.07 1.14 -17.17
C LEU A 116 -11.33 1.70 -16.51
N SER A 117 -12.27 0.82 -16.17
CA SER A 117 -13.27 1.14 -15.13
C SER A 117 -12.60 1.08 -13.74
N ARG A 118 -13.27 1.57 -12.71
CA ARG A 118 -12.79 1.43 -11.32
C ARG A 118 -12.65 -0.04 -10.93
N ALA A 119 -13.55 -0.90 -11.41
CA ALA A 119 -13.50 -2.34 -11.16
C ALA A 119 -12.33 -3.03 -11.87
N ASP A 120 -12.05 -2.65 -13.13
CA ASP A 120 -10.90 -3.17 -13.87
C ASP A 120 -9.59 -2.71 -13.24
N TRP A 121 -9.54 -1.47 -12.71
CA TRP A 121 -8.37 -0.98 -11.96
C TRP A 121 -8.07 -1.85 -10.73
N VAL A 122 -9.10 -2.26 -9.98
CA VAL A 122 -8.93 -3.20 -8.85
C VAL A 122 -8.33 -4.52 -9.32
N ASP A 123 -8.88 -5.11 -10.39
CA ASP A 123 -8.39 -6.40 -10.89
C ASP A 123 -6.96 -6.32 -11.43
N SER A 124 -6.64 -5.26 -12.18
CA SER A 124 -5.33 -5.03 -12.79
C SER A 124 -4.24 -4.78 -11.75
N THR A 125 -4.55 -4.17 -10.61
CA THR A 125 -3.57 -3.84 -9.57
C THR A 125 -3.46 -4.89 -8.45
N LEU A 126 -4.41 -5.82 -8.35
CA LEU A 126 -4.51 -6.77 -7.24
C LEU A 126 -3.22 -7.59 -7.01
N LYS A 127 -2.57 -8.03 -8.10
CA LYS A 127 -1.33 -8.80 -8.00
C LYS A 127 -0.21 -7.96 -7.37
N GLY A 128 -0.07 -6.71 -7.81
CA GLY A 128 0.93 -5.79 -7.27
C GLY A 128 0.67 -5.44 -5.81
N TRP A 129 -0.59 -5.24 -5.43
CA TRP A 129 -0.98 -5.07 -4.03
C TRP A 129 -0.53 -6.22 -3.16
N GLN A 130 -0.77 -7.46 -3.60
CA GLN A 130 -0.37 -8.62 -2.84
C GLN A 130 1.14 -8.66 -2.64
N ILE A 131 1.91 -8.57 -3.73
CA ILE A 131 3.39 -8.64 -3.69
C ILE A 131 3.97 -7.53 -2.79
N THR A 132 3.37 -6.35 -2.83
CA THR A 132 3.87 -5.16 -2.12
C THR A 132 3.53 -5.22 -0.63
N VAL A 133 2.36 -5.74 -0.24
CA VAL A 133 1.86 -5.71 1.14
C VAL A 133 2.12 -7.00 1.91
N GLU A 134 2.31 -8.13 1.22
CA GLU A 134 2.59 -9.44 1.84
C GLU A 134 3.77 -9.44 2.84
N PRO A 135 4.89 -8.72 2.60
CA PRO A 135 5.97 -8.61 3.60
C PRO A 135 5.53 -7.98 4.92
N LEU A 136 4.56 -7.04 4.88
CA LEU A 136 4.00 -6.41 6.07
C LEU A 136 3.14 -7.40 6.86
N ALA A 137 2.27 -8.13 6.16
CA ALA A 137 1.42 -9.15 6.76
C ALA A 137 2.27 -10.25 7.41
N THR A 138 3.34 -10.67 6.73
CA THR A 138 4.29 -11.67 7.24
C THR A 138 5.02 -11.16 8.49
N GLY A 139 5.50 -9.90 8.46
CA GLY A 139 6.17 -9.27 9.61
C GLY A 139 5.25 -9.16 10.83
N LEU A 140 4.02 -8.69 10.65
CA LEU A 140 3.06 -8.58 11.75
C LEU A 140 2.67 -9.95 12.33
N ALA A 141 2.43 -10.95 11.48
CA ALA A 141 2.13 -12.31 11.93
C ALA A 141 3.30 -12.92 12.73
N ALA A 142 4.54 -12.65 12.33
CA ALA A 142 5.72 -13.06 13.08
C ALA A 142 5.81 -12.38 14.45
N ALA A 143 5.60 -11.05 14.50
CA ALA A 143 5.64 -10.29 15.75
C ALA A 143 4.56 -10.76 16.76
N VAL A 144 3.34 -11.05 16.30
CA VAL A 144 2.28 -11.60 17.16
C VAL A 144 2.62 -13.02 17.63
N SER A 145 3.24 -13.83 16.77
CA SER A 145 3.65 -15.19 17.15
C SER A 145 4.75 -15.16 18.22
N GLU A 146 5.71 -14.25 18.11
CA GLU A 146 6.76 -14.03 19.11
C GLU A 146 6.17 -13.58 20.45
N LEU A 147 5.26 -12.61 20.43
CA LEU A 147 4.51 -12.15 21.61
C LEU A 147 3.80 -13.30 22.34
N MET A 148 3.12 -14.16 21.58
CA MET A 148 2.42 -15.30 22.16
C MET A 148 3.39 -16.31 22.77
N GLN A 149 4.53 -16.57 22.11
CA GLN A 149 5.56 -17.46 22.64
C GLN A 149 6.12 -16.93 23.97
N GLN A 150 6.38 -15.62 24.06
CA GLN A 150 6.81 -14.98 25.30
C GLN A 150 5.78 -15.16 26.42
N ALA A 151 4.49 -14.94 26.15
CA ALA A 151 3.43 -15.13 27.15
C ALA A 151 3.31 -16.59 27.64
N ILE A 152 3.62 -17.57 26.78
CA ILE A 152 3.67 -19.00 27.15
C ILE A 152 4.89 -19.28 28.02
N ASP A 153 6.06 -18.79 27.62
CA ASP A 153 7.32 -18.99 28.34
C ASP A 153 7.26 -18.35 29.74
N GLU A 154 6.53 -17.25 29.90
CA GLU A 154 6.26 -16.57 31.18
C GLU A 154 5.17 -17.25 32.03
N GLY A 155 4.57 -18.35 31.54
CA GLY A 155 3.53 -19.09 32.26
C GLY A 155 2.19 -18.36 32.38
N GLN A 156 1.96 -17.33 31.57
CA GLN A 156 0.71 -16.55 31.54
C GLN A 156 -0.36 -17.21 30.66
N ALA A 157 0.05 -18.09 29.75
CA ALA A 157 -0.85 -18.99 29.05
C ALA A 157 -1.32 -20.10 30.01
N GLY A 158 -2.39 -19.86 30.76
CA GLY A 158 -3.03 -20.87 31.61
C GLY A 158 -3.44 -22.14 30.83
N GLU A 159 -3.99 -23.15 31.51
CA GLU A 159 -4.46 -24.40 30.90
C GLU A 159 -5.59 -24.15 29.88
N THR A 160 -5.24 -23.75 28.66
CA THR A 160 -6.19 -23.59 27.55
C THR A 160 -6.63 -24.98 27.06
N PRO A 161 -7.93 -25.21 26.82
CA PRO A 161 -8.43 -26.51 26.35
C PRO A 161 -7.93 -26.90 24.94
N MET A 162 -7.40 -25.95 24.17
CA MET A 162 -6.88 -26.17 22.83
C MET A 162 -5.35 -26.17 22.81
N PRO A 163 -4.72 -26.99 21.95
CA PRO A 163 -3.28 -26.93 21.74
C PRO A 163 -2.85 -25.51 21.33
N VAL A 164 -1.78 -25.00 21.94
CA VAL A 164 -1.22 -23.67 21.62
C VAL A 164 -0.99 -23.48 20.12
N GLU A 165 -0.55 -24.53 19.43
CA GLU A 165 -0.29 -24.51 17.99
C GLU A 165 -1.56 -24.30 17.16
N THR A 166 -2.71 -24.82 17.59
CA THR A 166 -3.98 -24.59 16.91
C THR A 166 -4.43 -23.14 17.12
N ILE A 167 -4.34 -22.62 18.35
CA ILE A 167 -4.62 -21.21 18.67
C ILE A 167 -3.75 -20.29 17.80
N ALA A 168 -2.44 -20.55 17.74
CA ALA A 168 -1.50 -19.80 16.91
C ALA A 168 -1.90 -19.77 15.44
N THR A 169 -2.33 -20.92 14.91
CA THR A 169 -2.76 -21.05 13.51
C THR A 169 -4.05 -20.27 13.25
N LEU A 170 -5.03 -20.37 14.15
CA LEU A 170 -6.29 -19.63 14.04
C LEU A 170 -6.07 -18.12 14.13
N LEU A 171 -5.20 -17.67 15.03
CA LEU A 171 -4.82 -16.26 15.16
C LEU A 171 -4.14 -15.74 13.90
N ARG A 172 -3.19 -16.49 13.33
CA ARG A 172 -2.55 -16.11 12.05
C ARG A 172 -3.58 -15.98 10.93
N SER A 173 -4.47 -16.96 10.75
CA SER A 173 -5.53 -16.90 9.74
C SER A 173 -6.47 -15.71 9.95
N PHE A 174 -6.84 -15.42 11.20
CA PHE A 174 -7.64 -14.25 11.55
C PHE A 174 -6.95 -12.93 11.21
N ILE A 175 -5.67 -12.77 11.58
CA ILE A 175 -4.88 -11.58 11.28
C ILE A 175 -4.73 -11.39 9.77
N SER A 176 -4.39 -12.44 9.02
CA SER A 176 -4.28 -12.40 7.56
C SER A 176 -5.59 -11.96 6.91
N ALA A 177 -6.73 -12.48 7.38
CA ALA A 177 -8.06 -12.07 6.90
C ALA A 177 -8.36 -10.60 7.23
N LEU A 178 -8.06 -10.14 8.45
CA LEU A 178 -8.24 -8.75 8.88
C LEU A 178 -7.43 -7.78 8.00
N ILE A 179 -6.15 -8.07 7.77
CA ILE A 179 -5.27 -7.27 6.91
C ILE A 179 -5.80 -7.26 5.47
N ALA A 180 -6.21 -8.42 4.94
CA ALA A 180 -6.77 -8.51 3.60
C ALA A 180 -8.06 -7.68 3.45
N THR A 181 -8.94 -7.70 4.45
CA THR A 181 -10.14 -6.86 4.47
C THR A 181 -9.78 -5.37 4.55
N GLN A 182 -8.85 -4.97 5.40
CA GLN A 182 -8.42 -3.57 5.51
C GLN A 182 -7.75 -3.06 4.23
N LEU A 183 -6.91 -3.90 3.61
CA LEU A 183 -6.33 -3.62 2.31
C LEU A 183 -7.42 -3.51 1.25
N GLY A 184 -8.39 -4.43 1.22
CA GLY A 184 -9.54 -4.37 0.33
C GLY A 184 -10.34 -3.08 0.46
N HIS A 185 -10.56 -2.59 1.69
CA HIS A 185 -11.20 -1.30 1.92
C HIS A 185 -10.41 -0.15 1.30
N SER A 186 -9.10 -0.13 1.53
CA SER A 186 -8.21 0.92 1.05
C SER A 186 -8.10 0.90 -0.48
N VAL A 187 -7.98 -0.29 -1.09
CA VAL A 187 -7.98 -0.49 -2.55
C VAL A 187 -9.29 -0.03 -3.18
N GLY A 188 -10.44 -0.35 -2.58
CA GLY A 188 -11.74 0.10 -3.08
C GLY A 188 -11.94 1.62 -2.99
N ALA A 189 -11.46 2.24 -1.90
CA ALA A 189 -11.46 3.69 -1.75
C ALA A 189 -10.56 4.36 -2.80
N LEU A 190 -9.35 3.83 -3.01
CA LEU A 190 -8.40 4.32 -4.02
C LEU A 190 -8.98 4.22 -5.42
N ALA A 191 -9.54 3.07 -5.79
CA ALA A 191 -10.19 2.86 -7.09
C ALA A 191 -11.26 3.92 -7.41
N SER A 192 -11.87 4.53 -6.38
CA SER A 192 -12.88 5.58 -6.54
C SER A 192 -12.30 6.99 -6.76
N SER A 193 -10.99 7.17 -6.60
CA SER A 193 -10.31 8.48 -6.63
C SER A 193 -9.16 8.57 -7.63
N VAL A 194 -8.46 7.47 -7.91
CA VAL A 194 -7.27 7.44 -8.77
C VAL A 194 -7.65 7.69 -10.23
N THR A 195 -6.92 8.57 -10.90
CA THR A 195 -7.08 8.91 -12.31
C THR A 195 -6.25 8.03 -13.24
N GLY A 196 -5.20 7.39 -12.73
CA GLY A 196 -4.35 6.46 -13.45
C GLY A 196 -3.83 5.30 -12.58
N ILE A 197 -3.17 4.31 -13.20
CA ILE A 197 -2.68 3.12 -12.47
C ILE A 197 -1.44 3.41 -11.63
N HIS A 198 -0.68 4.45 -11.99
CA HIS A 198 0.54 4.83 -11.29
C HIS A 198 0.31 5.93 -10.22
N ASP A 199 -0.91 6.44 -10.05
CA ASP A 199 -1.22 7.53 -9.11
C ASP A 199 -0.90 7.23 -7.64
N VAL A 200 -0.85 5.95 -7.28
CA VAL A 200 -0.51 5.50 -5.93
C VAL A 200 0.99 5.66 -5.65
N GLY A 201 1.83 5.65 -6.68
CA GLY A 201 3.30 5.65 -6.56
C GLY A 201 3.92 4.29 -6.23
N LEU A 202 3.09 3.26 -6.02
CA LEU A 202 3.54 1.88 -5.81
C LEU A 202 3.69 1.13 -7.14
N PRO A 203 4.66 0.19 -7.26
CA PRO A 203 4.82 -0.63 -8.46
C PRO A 203 3.77 -1.75 -8.51
N LEU A 204 2.53 -1.37 -8.83
CA LEU A 204 1.36 -2.24 -8.82
C LEU A 204 1.21 -3.10 -10.09
N VAL A 205 1.88 -2.71 -11.17
CA VAL A 205 1.92 -3.44 -12.45
C VAL A 205 3.35 -3.66 -12.90
N ASP A 206 3.60 -4.83 -13.47
CA ASP A 206 4.91 -5.27 -13.96
C ASP A 206 4.69 -6.24 -15.14
N PRO A 207 5.04 -5.86 -16.40
CA PRO A 207 5.75 -4.63 -16.78
C PRO A 207 4.90 -3.36 -16.58
N ALA A 208 5.54 -2.19 -16.63
CA ALA A 208 4.86 -0.90 -16.58
C ALA A 208 3.94 -0.73 -17.79
N ILE A 209 2.66 -0.43 -17.55
CA ILE A 209 1.66 -0.22 -18.59
C ILE A 209 0.84 1.00 -18.20
N PRO A 210 0.79 2.06 -19.01
CA PRO A 210 -0.01 3.24 -18.69
C PRO A 210 -1.49 2.88 -18.75
N ALA A 211 -2.27 3.36 -17.79
CA ALA A 211 -3.71 3.20 -17.81
C ALA A 211 -4.42 4.36 -17.11
N LEU A 212 -5.54 4.81 -17.69
CA LEU A 212 -6.36 5.89 -17.14
C LEU A 212 -7.74 5.38 -16.71
N VAL A 213 -8.34 6.07 -15.73
CA VAL A 213 -9.69 5.84 -15.22
C VAL A 213 -10.56 7.07 -15.57
N PRO A 214 -11.24 7.08 -16.74
CA PRO A 214 -11.96 8.24 -17.27
C PRO A 214 -13.06 8.75 -16.36
N GLU A 215 -13.74 7.85 -15.64
CA GLU A 215 -14.77 8.19 -14.67
C GLU A 215 -14.20 9.10 -13.56
N ASN A 216 -13.01 8.76 -13.06
CA ASN A 216 -12.35 9.54 -12.02
C ASN A 216 -11.75 10.83 -12.56
N ILE A 217 -11.28 10.86 -13.82
CA ILE A 217 -10.87 12.11 -14.49
C ILE A 217 -12.09 13.04 -14.66
N ALA A 218 -13.27 12.50 -15.00
CA ALA A 218 -14.49 13.27 -15.11
C ALA A 218 -14.93 13.83 -13.74
N LEU A 219 -14.88 13.02 -12.69
CA LEU A 219 -15.07 13.48 -11.31
C LEU A 219 -14.03 14.54 -10.95
N TRP A 220 -12.78 14.37 -11.39
CA TRP A 220 -11.71 15.30 -11.09
C TRP A 220 -11.96 16.67 -11.73
N SER A 221 -12.53 16.67 -12.94
CA SER A 221 -12.89 17.88 -13.68
C SER A 221 -14.07 18.67 -13.12
N GLN A 222 -14.82 18.09 -12.18
CA GLN A 222 -15.92 18.82 -11.55
C GLN A 222 -15.39 20.05 -10.81
N ASP A 223 -16.15 21.14 -10.89
CA ASP A 223 -15.86 22.44 -10.27
C ASP A 223 -14.56 23.12 -10.75
N LEU A 224 -13.95 22.63 -11.82
CA LEU A 224 -12.85 23.29 -12.50
C LEU A 224 -13.36 24.00 -13.75
N GLU A 225 -13.09 25.30 -13.87
CA GLU A 225 -13.34 26.09 -15.08
C GLU A 225 -12.27 25.82 -16.16
N ILE A 226 -11.86 24.55 -16.31
CA ILE A 226 -10.82 24.10 -17.24
C ILE A 226 -11.45 23.06 -18.19
N PRO A 227 -11.21 23.13 -19.51
CA PRO A 227 -11.74 22.15 -20.45
C PRO A 227 -11.35 20.71 -20.07
N LYS A 228 -12.31 19.77 -20.11
CA LYS A 228 -12.07 18.35 -19.78
C LYS A 228 -10.97 17.72 -20.62
N SER A 229 -10.80 18.16 -21.87
CA SER A 229 -9.71 17.72 -22.75
C SER A 229 -8.32 18.08 -22.20
N GLU A 230 -8.16 19.28 -21.63
CA GLU A 230 -6.91 19.73 -21.02
C GLU A 230 -6.59 18.93 -19.75
N ILE A 231 -7.60 18.69 -18.93
CA ILE A 231 -7.50 17.86 -17.71
C ILE A 231 -7.11 16.43 -18.08
N THR A 232 -7.76 15.85 -19.08
CA THR A 232 -7.47 14.48 -19.51
C THR A 232 -6.06 14.37 -20.08
N LEU A 233 -5.62 15.36 -20.86
CA LEU A 233 -4.25 15.43 -21.36
C LEU A 233 -3.22 15.56 -20.24
N PHE A 234 -3.49 16.38 -19.23
CA PHE A 234 -2.63 16.51 -18.05
C PHE A 234 -2.44 15.16 -17.33
N HIS A 235 -3.53 14.42 -17.08
CA HIS A 235 -3.42 13.09 -16.48
C HIS A 235 -2.74 12.08 -17.40
N ALA A 236 -2.99 12.13 -18.71
CA ALA A 236 -2.31 11.26 -19.68
C ALA A 236 -0.78 11.49 -19.72
N ILE A 237 -0.33 12.75 -19.68
CA ILE A 237 1.10 13.09 -19.64
C ILE A 237 1.76 12.56 -18.37
N ARG A 238 1.11 12.75 -17.21
CA ARG A 238 1.62 12.25 -15.93
C ARG A 238 1.74 10.72 -15.92
N GLU A 239 0.69 10.05 -16.35
CA GLU A 239 0.60 8.60 -16.40
C GLU A 239 1.66 8.00 -17.33
N GLU A 240 1.80 8.55 -18.54
CA GLU A 240 2.83 8.14 -19.49
C GLU A 240 4.25 8.44 -18.97
N ALA A 241 4.48 9.58 -18.33
CA ALA A 241 5.79 9.90 -17.75
C ALA A 241 6.22 8.87 -16.70
N VAL A 242 5.33 8.53 -15.75
CA VAL A 242 5.64 7.55 -14.70
C VAL A 242 5.82 6.15 -15.30
N ALA A 243 5.02 5.79 -16.30
CA ALA A 243 5.18 4.50 -16.96
C ALA A 243 6.57 4.42 -17.63
N ARG A 244 6.98 5.44 -18.41
CA ARG A 244 8.32 5.51 -19.02
C ARG A 244 9.45 5.46 -17.98
N LEU A 245 9.26 6.09 -16.83
CA LEU A 245 10.22 6.05 -15.72
C LEU A 245 10.44 4.62 -15.22
N PHE A 246 9.37 3.88 -14.92
CA PHE A 246 9.46 2.50 -14.43
C PHE A 246 9.98 1.53 -15.51
N ASP A 247 9.60 1.72 -16.77
CA ASP A 247 10.10 0.91 -17.89
C ASP A 247 11.61 1.14 -18.13
N SER A 248 12.05 2.39 -18.07
CA SER A 248 13.47 2.76 -18.26
C SER A 248 14.34 2.43 -17.04
N ASN A 249 13.75 2.33 -15.85
CA ASN A 249 14.46 2.05 -14.60
C ASN A 249 13.82 0.88 -13.83
N PRO A 250 13.86 -0.37 -14.34
CA PRO A 250 13.22 -1.51 -13.69
C PRO A 250 13.73 -1.80 -12.27
N TRP A 251 14.93 -1.34 -11.94
CA TRP A 251 15.52 -1.46 -10.61
C TRP A 251 14.71 -0.73 -9.52
N LEU A 252 13.98 0.34 -9.88
CA LEU A 252 13.14 1.10 -8.94
C LEU A 252 12.07 0.21 -8.28
N VAL A 253 11.50 -0.73 -9.05
CA VAL A 253 10.53 -1.71 -8.54
C VAL A 253 11.17 -2.54 -7.43
N SER A 254 12.40 -3.02 -7.64
CA SER A 254 13.14 -3.79 -6.66
C SER A 254 13.52 -2.95 -5.43
N TYR A 255 13.95 -1.71 -5.65
CA TYR A 255 14.29 -0.77 -4.58
C TYR A 255 13.10 -0.53 -3.63
N ILE A 256 11.94 -0.18 -4.18
CA ILE A 256 10.72 0.09 -3.40
C ILE A 256 10.29 -1.18 -2.64
N ARG A 257 10.25 -2.34 -3.32
CA ARG A 257 9.88 -3.62 -2.69
C ARG A 257 10.86 -4.02 -1.58
N THR A 258 12.15 -3.75 -1.76
CA THR A 258 13.17 -4.02 -0.75
C THR A 258 12.98 -3.14 0.47
N ALA A 259 12.77 -1.83 0.29
CA ALA A 259 12.53 -0.91 1.41
C ALA A 259 11.25 -1.28 2.19
N ILE A 260 10.18 -1.71 1.50
CA ILE A 260 8.96 -2.23 2.14
C ILE A 260 9.24 -3.53 2.91
N SER A 261 10.02 -4.44 2.32
CA SER A 261 10.41 -5.68 2.99
C SER A 261 11.29 -5.43 4.22
N GLU A 262 12.23 -4.49 4.16
CA GLU A 262 13.05 -4.05 5.29
C GLU A 262 12.18 -3.48 6.42
N TYR A 263 11.21 -2.63 6.08
CA TYR A 263 10.25 -2.11 7.05
C TYR A 263 9.42 -3.22 7.69
N GLY A 264 8.84 -4.12 6.88
CA GLY A 264 8.01 -5.23 7.35
C GLY A 264 8.77 -6.21 8.27
N LYS A 265 10.02 -6.54 7.94
CA LYS A 265 10.88 -7.39 8.79
C LYS A 265 11.23 -6.74 10.12
N GLY A 266 11.24 -5.41 10.18
CA GLY A 266 11.51 -4.66 11.40
C GLY A 266 10.30 -4.51 12.32
N ILE A 267 9.10 -4.96 11.92
CA ILE A 267 7.90 -4.90 12.76
C ILE A 267 8.12 -5.73 14.03
N HIS A 268 8.11 -5.05 15.17
CA HIS A 268 8.18 -5.64 16.50
C HIS A 268 7.11 -4.98 17.37
N ILE A 269 6.48 -5.77 18.25
CA ILE A 269 5.50 -5.27 19.21
C ILE A 269 6.26 -5.08 20.53
N ASP A 270 6.57 -3.83 20.86
CA ASP A 270 7.23 -3.49 22.13
C ASP A 270 6.20 -3.50 23.27
N ILE A 271 6.08 -4.66 23.93
CA ILE A 271 5.19 -4.86 25.08
C ILE A 271 5.58 -3.94 26.23
N ASP A 272 6.88 -3.75 26.45
CA ASP A 272 7.36 -2.92 27.56
C ASP A 272 6.99 -1.46 27.33
N ALA A 273 7.04 -0.97 26.08
CA ALA A 273 6.54 0.35 25.71
C ALA A 273 5.04 0.46 25.93
N ILE A 274 4.25 -0.54 25.51
CA ILE A 274 2.80 -0.58 25.77
C ILE A 274 2.50 -0.55 27.27
N GLN A 275 3.23 -1.32 28.08
CA GLN A 275 3.07 -1.35 29.53
C GLN A 275 3.48 -0.03 30.18
N ARG A 276 4.62 0.57 29.78
CA ARG A 276 5.06 1.90 30.24
C ARG A 276 4.03 2.97 29.90
N GLN A 277 3.54 3.00 28.66
CA GLN A 277 2.52 3.96 28.23
C GLN A 277 1.20 3.77 28.97
N ALA A 278 0.78 2.52 29.22
CA ALA A 278 -0.40 2.24 30.03
C ALA A 278 -0.22 2.73 31.48
N GLN A 279 0.96 2.48 32.08
CA GLN A 279 1.31 2.91 33.42
C GLN A 279 1.33 4.45 33.53
N GLU A 280 2.02 5.13 32.60
CA GLU A 280 2.10 6.59 32.52
C GLU A 280 0.71 7.22 32.31
N ALA A 281 -0.15 6.60 31.51
CA ALA A 281 -1.50 7.09 31.26
C ALA A 281 -2.44 6.92 32.46
N MET A 282 -2.24 5.86 33.26
CA MET A 282 -2.91 5.72 34.56
C MET A 282 -2.39 6.72 35.58
N GLU A 283 -1.07 6.97 35.61
CA GLU A 283 -0.43 7.90 36.56
C GLU A 283 -0.72 9.37 36.25
N SER A 284 -0.85 9.73 34.97
CA SER A 284 -1.21 11.08 34.50
C SER A 284 -2.70 11.40 34.60
N GLY A 285 -3.55 10.40 34.88
CA GLY A 285 -5.01 10.56 34.95
C GLY A 285 -5.69 10.66 33.58
N ASN A 286 -4.99 10.36 32.49
CA ASN A 286 -5.54 10.30 31.13
C ASN A 286 -6.45 9.09 30.91
N ILE A 287 -6.25 8.02 31.70
CA ILE A 287 -7.15 6.88 31.76
C ILE A 287 -7.80 6.84 33.15
N ASP A 288 -9.14 6.88 33.18
CA ASP A 288 -9.91 6.59 34.39
C ASP A 288 -10.40 5.13 34.30
N PRO A 289 -9.95 4.23 35.20
CA PRO A 289 -10.39 2.83 35.26
C PRO A 289 -11.91 2.65 35.39
N ASN A 290 -12.62 3.69 35.83
CA ASN A 290 -14.08 3.68 35.99
C ASN A 290 -14.82 4.29 34.79
N ASN A 291 -14.10 4.86 33.80
CA ASN A 291 -14.68 5.44 32.61
C ASN A 291 -14.13 4.75 31.33
N PRO A 292 -14.88 3.80 30.76
CA PRO A 292 -14.50 3.11 29.52
C PRO A 292 -14.25 4.04 28.33
N GLU A 293 -14.88 5.23 28.29
CA GLU A 293 -14.67 6.20 27.20
C GLU A 293 -13.28 6.86 27.25
N SER A 294 -12.64 6.92 28.43
CA SER A 294 -11.27 7.44 28.57
C SER A 294 -10.24 6.55 27.86
N PHE A 295 -10.48 5.24 27.83
CA PHE A 295 -9.63 4.29 27.10
C PHE A 295 -9.76 4.49 25.58
N THR A 296 -10.96 4.66 25.04
CA THR A 296 -11.17 4.87 23.59
C THR A 296 -10.58 6.20 23.12
N LEU A 297 -10.69 7.26 23.92
CA LEU A 297 -10.07 8.56 23.63
C LEU A 297 -8.54 8.46 23.64
N ALA A 298 -7.97 7.84 24.67
CA ALA A 298 -6.53 7.74 24.80
C ALA A 298 -5.88 6.86 23.72
N ILE A 299 -6.53 5.75 23.33
CA ILE A 299 -6.10 4.94 22.14
C ILE A 299 -6.20 5.78 20.86
N GLY A 300 -7.26 6.57 20.70
CA GLY A 300 -7.44 7.47 19.55
C GLY A 300 -6.38 8.58 19.45
N GLU A 301 -5.78 8.98 20.57
CA GLU A 301 -4.69 9.96 20.65
C GLU A 301 -3.29 9.35 20.45
N GLY A 302 -3.19 8.04 20.19
CA GLY A 302 -1.92 7.39 19.88
C GLY A 302 -1.17 6.82 21.09
N MET A 303 -1.81 6.75 22.26
CA MET A 303 -1.38 5.87 23.33
C MET A 303 -1.38 4.43 22.78
N PHE A 304 -0.24 3.72 22.86
CA PHE A 304 0.06 2.43 22.19
C PHE A 304 0.59 2.51 20.75
N THR A 305 1.15 3.64 20.34
CA THR A 305 1.94 3.65 19.09
C THR A 305 3.31 3.02 19.40
N PRO A 306 3.68 1.89 18.77
CA PRO A 306 4.99 1.27 18.99
C PRO A 306 6.10 2.23 18.56
N ASP A 307 7.18 2.34 19.34
CA ASP A 307 8.34 3.12 18.94
C ASP A 307 9.02 2.46 17.73
N GLU A 308 9.14 3.20 16.63
CA GLU A 308 9.83 2.71 15.43
C GLU A 308 11.31 2.48 15.71
N SER A 309 11.80 1.28 15.39
CA SER A 309 13.23 0.98 15.44
C SER A 309 14.04 1.86 14.46
N PRO A 310 15.33 2.13 14.70
CA PRO A 310 16.17 2.91 13.79
C PRO A 310 16.20 2.36 12.35
N THR A 311 16.10 1.03 12.21
CA THR A 311 16.04 0.33 10.92
C THR A 311 14.70 0.55 10.21
N GLN A 312 13.57 0.49 10.92
CA GLN A 312 12.26 0.84 10.36
C GLN A 312 12.22 2.29 9.91
N ARG A 313 12.70 3.21 10.75
CA ARG A 313 12.76 4.64 10.41
C ARG A 313 13.58 4.88 9.14
N ALA A 314 14.74 4.23 9.02
CA ALA A 314 15.57 4.33 7.82
C ALA A 314 14.84 3.80 6.57
N ALA A 315 14.11 2.69 6.69
CA ALA A 315 13.31 2.15 5.59
C ALA A 315 12.16 3.09 5.19
N LEU A 316 11.48 3.70 6.17
CA LEU A 316 10.44 4.72 5.91
C LEU A 316 11.01 5.96 5.25
N THR A 317 12.16 6.47 5.69
CA THR A 317 12.84 7.60 5.04
C THR A 317 13.19 7.28 3.60
N LYS A 318 13.69 6.07 3.29
CA LYS A 318 13.94 5.64 1.90
C LYS A 318 12.65 5.66 1.07
N LEU A 319 11.55 5.14 1.62
CA LEU A 319 10.25 5.10 0.94
C LEU A 319 9.68 6.50 0.68
N GLU A 320 9.69 7.36 1.69
CA GLU A 320 9.24 8.74 1.57
C GLU A 320 10.06 9.49 0.50
N THR A 321 11.38 9.34 0.56
CA THR A 321 12.31 10.01 -0.37
C THR A 321 12.08 9.56 -1.80
N VAL A 322 11.98 8.24 -2.06
CA VAL A 322 11.78 7.75 -3.43
C VAL A 322 10.40 8.14 -3.99
N PHE A 323 9.34 8.14 -3.17
CA PHE A 323 8.03 8.61 -3.61
C PHE A 323 8.03 10.11 -3.90
N ALA A 324 8.69 10.92 -3.07
CA ALA A 324 8.86 12.34 -3.32
C ALA A 324 9.65 12.60 -4.60
N LEU A 325 10.74 11.85 -4.83
CA LEU A 325 11.54 11.93 -6.05
C LEU A 325 10.72 11.59 -7.30
N ILE A 326 9.95 10.49 -7.28
CA ILE A 326 9.07 10.11 -8.40
C ILE A 326 8.04 11.23 -8.65
N GLU A 327 7.33 11.67 -7.62
CA GLU A 327 6.28 12.70 -7.75
C GLU A 327 6.84 14.03 -8.25
N GLY A 328 7.97 14.46 -7.70
CA GLY A 328 8.66 15.69 -8.11
C GLY A 328 9.15 15.63 -9.55
N TRP A 329 9.72 14.50 -9.98
CA TRP A 329 10.19 14.31 -11.34
C TRP A 329 9.01 14.31 -12.32
N THR A 330 7.92 13.62 -11.97
CA THR A 330 6.70 13.62 -12.78
C THR A 330 6.10 15.01 -12.93
N ASP A 331 6.07 15.81 -11.86
CA ASP A 331 5.58 17.19 -11.90
C ASP A 331 6.45 18.07 -12.82
N GLU A 332 7.78 17.96 -12.72
CA GLU A 332 8.70 18.71 -13.58
C GLU A 332 8.60 18.28 -15.04
N VAL A 333 8.62 16.99 -15.33
CA VAL A 333 8.46 16.45 -16.70
C VAL A 333 7.12 16.83 -17.30
N THR A 334 6.04 16.74 -16.53
CA THR A 334 4.71 17.13 -16.99
C THR A 334 4.67 18.62 -17.33
N THR A 335 5.23 19.46 -16.46
CA THR A 335 5.30 20.91 -16.68
C THR A 335 6.10 21.24 -17.93
N LEU A 336 7.25 20.59 -18.12
CA LEU A 336 8.11 20.78 -19.28
C LEU A 336 7.45 20.30 -20.58
N ALA A 337 6.79 19.14 -20.56
CA ALA A 337 6.14 18.55 -21.73
C ALA A 337 5.00 19.41 -22.27
N VAL A 338 4.21 20.02 -21.39
CA VAL A 338 3.14 20.91 -21.83
C VAL A 338 3.64 22.31 -22.16
N SER A 339 4.64 22.82 -21.43
CA SER A 339 5.21 24.16 -21.62
C SER A 339 4.12 25.23 -21.83
N ASP A 340 4.27 26.12 -22.80
CA ASP A 340 3.32 27.18 -23.15
C ASP A 340 2.05 26.67 -23.89
N ARG A 341 1.97 25.37 -24.21
CA ARG A 341 0.86 24.77 -25.00
C ARG A 341 -0.41 24.60 -24.16
N LEU A 342 -0.29 24.57 -22.83
CA LEU A 342 -1.40 24.35 -21.90
C LEU A 342 -1.47 25.49 -20.87
N PRO A 343 -2.18 26.59 -21.17
CA PRO A 343 -2.23 27.77 -20.28
C PRO A 343 -2.72 27.45 -18.86
N SER A 344 -3.53 26.39 -18.70
CA SER A 344 -4.09 25.95 -17.43
C SER A 344 -3.12 25.15 -16.55
N ILE A 345 -1.90 24.84 -17.02
CA ILE A 345 -0.98 23.94 -16.31
C ILE A 345 -0.70 24.36 -14.86
N GLY A 346 -0.54 25.66 -14.60
CA GLY A 346 -0.31 26.17 -13.24
C GLY A 346 -1.48 25.85 -12.30
N ALA A 347 -2.72 26.01 -12.79
CA ALA A 347 -3.93 25.70 -12.03
C ALA A 347 -4.12 24.18 -11.84
N LEU A 348 -3.80 23.38 -12.86
CA LEU A 348 -3.88 21.92 -12.80
C LEU A 348 -2.88 21.35 -11.79
N ARG A 349 -1.63 21.83 -11.81
CA ARG A 349 -0.59 21.45 -10.83
C ARG A 349 -0.99 21.79 -9.41
N GLU A 350 -1.47 23.01 -9.18
CA GLU A 350 -1.90 23.43 -7.85
C GLU A 350 -3.11 22.61 -7.36
N THR A 351 -4.06 22.33 -8.25
CA THR A 351 -5.23 21.48 -7.95
C THR A 351 -4.79 20.06 -7.60
N PHE A 352 -3.87 19.48 -8.38
CA PHE A 352 -3.33 18.15 -8.13
C PHE A 352 -2.62 18.10 -6.76
N ARG A 353 -1.78 19.08 -6.46
CA ARG A 353 -1.05 19.20 -5.19
C ARG A 353 -2.00 19.31 -3.99
N ARG A 354 -3.03 20.17 -4.08
CA ARG A 354 -4.05 20.31 -3.01
C ARG A 354 -4.77 19.00 -2.80
N ARG A 355 -5.22 18.37 -3.88
CA ARG A 355 -5.92 17.09 -3.81
C ARG A 355 -5.01 16.01 -3.26
N ARG A 356 -3.70 15.97 -3.54
CA ARG A 356 -2.78 15.00 -2.89
C ARG A 356 -2.60 15.26 -1.40
N ALA A 357 -2.51 16.52 -0.98
CA ALA A 357 -2.44 16.88 0.43
C ALA A 357 -3.74 16.58 1.20
N THR A 358 -4.89 16.65 0.53
CA THR A 358 -6.22 16.36 1.11
C THR A 358 -6.78 14.99 0.73
N SER A 359 -6.11 14.21 -0.13
CA SER A 359 -6.55 12.89 -0.62
C SER A 359 -6.35 11.89 0.50
N ALA A 360 -7.37 11.85 1.34
CA ALA A 360 -7.44 10.95 2.47
C ALA A 360 -7.15 9.49 2.08
N PRO A 361 -7.65 8.92 0.95
CA PRO A 361 -7.46 7.50 0.68
C PRO A 361 -6.00 7.06 0.54
N THR A 362 -5.15 7.81 -0.18
CA THR A 362 -3.75 7.42 -0.35
C THR A 362 -2.94 7.67 0.92
N GLN A 363 -3.16 8.79 1.61
CA GLN A 363 -2.49 9.07 2.88
C GLN A 363 -2.92 8.08 3.97
N GLN A 364 -4.20 7.75 4.05
CA GLN A 364 -4.74 6.74 4.96
C GLN A 364 -4.20 5.35 4.64
N LEU A 365 -4.04 4.99 3.36
CA LEU A 365 -3.37 3.76 2.98
C LEU A 365 -1.93 3.75 3.51
N PHE A 366 -1.13 4.79 3.22
CA PHE A 366 0.28 4.80 3.64
C PHE A 366 0.41 4.81 5.17
N LYS A 367 -0.44 5.56 5.86
CA LYS A 367 -0.52 5.59 7.32
C LYS A 367 -0.93 4.24 7.90
N SER A 368 -1.95 3.59 7.35
CA SER A 368 -2.44 2.30 7.86
C SER A 368 -1.52 1.13 7.57
N LEU A 369 -0.84 1.12 6.42
CA LEU A 369 0.06 0.02 6.03
C LEU A 369 1.49 0.19 6.53
N PHE A 370 2.02 1.42 6.50
CA PHE A 370 3.43 1.69 6.76
C PHE A 370 3.66 2.62 7.95
N GLY A 371 2.62 3.09 8.64
CA GLY A 371 2.79 4.18 9.61
C GLY A 371 3.28 5.49 8.98
N LEU A 372 3.30 5.56 7.64
CA LEU A 372 3.95 6.62 6.89
C LEU A 372 2.97 7.75 6.61
N GLU A 373 3.33 8.96 7.01
CA GLU A 373 2.70 10.19 6.53
C GLU A 373 3.62 10.82 5.46
N VAL A 374 3.16 10.84 4.22
CA VAL A 374 3.99 11.39 3.12
C VAL A 374 3.98 12.91 3.24
N SER A 375 5.14 13.50 3.54
CA SER A 375 5.22 14.94 3.76
C SER A 375 4.95 15.72 2.47
N PRO A 376 3.92 16.59 2.42
CA PRO A 376 3.71 17.48 1.27
C PRO A 376 4.87 18.44 1.02
N ARG A 377 5.72 18.65 2.05
CA ARG A 377 6.94 19.46 1.95
C ARG A 377 7.97 18.76 1.07
N MET A 378 8.24 17.48 1.32
CA MET A 378 9.27 16.73 0.61
C MET A 378 8.96 16.60 -0.89
N SER A 379 7.70 16.38 -1.28
CA SER A 379 7.31 16.38 -2.71
C SER A 379 7.60 17.73 -3.39
N ARG A 380 7.48 18.86 -2.69
CA ARG A 380 7.82 20.19 -3.24
C ARG A 380 9.33 20.38 -3.36
N GLU A 381 10.08 19.92 -2.37
CA GLU A 381 11.55 19.96 -2.38
C GLU A 381 12.10 19.12 -3.52
N ALA A 382 11.56 17.91 -3.73
CA ALA A 382 11.90 17.07 -4.87
C ALA A 382 11.56 17.74 -6.22
N ALA A 383 10.37 18.34 -6.38
CA ALA A 383 10.03 19.05 -7.61
C ALA A 383 11.00 20.20 -7.90
N ASN A 384 11.39 20.96 -6.86
CA ASN A 384 12.40 22.01 -6.99
C ASN A 384 13.78 21.44 -7.36
N PHE A 385 14.20 20.35 -6.72
CA PHE A 385 15.45 19.65 -7.00
C PHE A 385 15.55 19.28 -8.49
N TRP A 386 14.54 18.63 -9.04
CA TRP A 386 14.53 18.25 -10.46
C TRP A 386 14.54 19.44 -11.41
N LYS A 387 13.80 20.50 -11.06
CA LYS A 387 13.76 21.75 -11.82
C LYS A 387 15.15 22.39 -11.87
N VAL A 388 15.83 22.54 -10.73
CA VAL A 388 17.16 23.16 -10.63
C VAL A 388 18.18 22.41 -11.48
N ILE A 389 18.21 21.08 -11.38
CA ILE A 389 19.15 20.25 -12.14
C ILE A 389 18.92 20.40 -13.65
N ARG A 390 17.66 20.42 -14.09
CA ARG A 390 17.34 20.65 -15.50
C ARG A 390 17.71 22.06 -15.96
N GLU A 391 17.54 23.10 -15.13
CA GLU A 391 17.93 24.47 -15.48
C GLU A 391 19.44 24.64 -15.60
N GLN A 392 20.22 23.89 -14.83
CA GLN A 392 21.69 23.96 -14.83
C GLN A 392 22.29 23.11 -15.96
N ASP A 393 21.93 21.83 -16.03
CA ASP A 393 22.65 20.84 -16.85
C ASP A 393 21.77 20.16 -17.91
N GLY A 394 20.48 20.53 -18.00
CA GLY A 394 19.55 20.05 -19.02
C GLY A 394 18.80 18.77 -18.67
N VAL A 395 17.95 18.33 -19.62
CA VAL A 395 17.06 17.16 -19.47
C VAL A 395 17.83 15.87 -19.25
N SER A 396 18.91 15.65 -20.02
CA SER A 396 19.70 14.43 -19.93
C SER A 396 20.42 14.28 -18.59
N ALA A 397 20.95 15.37 -18.04
CA ALA A 397 21.57 15.34 -16.72
C ALA A 397 20.55 15.01 -15.62
N ARG A 398 19.37 15.64 -15.68
CA ARG A 398 18.23 15.34 -14.78
C ARG A 398 17.86 13.85 -14.84
N ASP A 399 17.62 13.31 -16.02
CA ASP A 399 17.14 11.93 -16.15
C ASP A 399 18.21 10.88 -15.84
N LYS A 400 19.50 11.20 -16.04
CA LYS A 400 20.63 10.32 -15.70
C LYS A 400 20.73 10.01 -14.20
N ILE A 401 20.18 10.85 -13.32
CA ILE A 401 20.19 10.61 -11.86
C ILE A 401 19.49 9.30 -11.51
N TRP A 402 18.48 8.89 -12.27
CA TRP A 402 17.80 7.60 -12.08
C TRP A 402 18.69 6.38 -12.35
N SER A 403 19.87 6.55 -12.96
CA SER A 403 20.85 5.48 -13.15
C SER A 403 21.90 5.40 -12.02
N GLY A 404 21.90 6.34 -11.09
CA GLY A 404 22.90 6.49 -10.03
C GLY A 404 22.36 6.22 -8.62
N LEU A 405 23.07 6.76 -7.63
CA LEU A 405 22.59 6.80 -6.24
C LEU A 405 21.45 7.82 -6.14
N LEU A 406 20.34 7.41 -5.52
CA LEU A 406 19.23 8.33 -5.29
C LEU A 406 19.63 9.43 -4.30
N PRO A 407 19.19 10.68 -4.53
CA PRO A 407 19.31 11.76 -3.56
C PRO A 407 18.71 11.38 -2.20
N THR A 408 19.37 11.80 -1.13
CA THR A 408 18.83 11.77 0.24
C THR A 408 17.94 12.99 0.50
N PRO A 409 17.17 13.02 1.61
CA PRO A 409 16.40 14.21 1.98
C PRO A 409 17.24 15.51 2.06
N ASP A 410 18.49 15.42 2.53
CA ASP A 410 19.38 16.58 2.64
C ASP A 410 19.83 17.06 1.25
N ASP A 411 20.04 16.14 0.31
CA ASP A 411 20.39 16.46 -1.08
C ASP A 411 19.26 17.20 -1.81
N LEU A 412 18.00 16.96 -1.44
CA LEU A 412 16.86 17.70 -2.00
C LEU A 412 16.87 19.19 -1.63
N LEU A 413 17.53 19.55 -0.52
CA LEU A 413 17.66 20.92 -0.04
C LEU A 413 18.82 21.67 -0.72
N ASP A 414 19.81 20.95 -1.25
CA ASP A 414 20.97 21.51 -1.95
C ASP A 414 21.28 20.73 -3.25
N PRO A 415 20.48 20.96 -4.32
CA PRO A 415 20.65 20.27 -5.59
C PRO A 415 22.03 20.51 -6.24
N GLU A 416 22.61 21.69 -6.02
CA GLU A 416 23.92 22.05 -6.58
C GLU A 416 25.05 21.25 -5.94
N ASN A 417 24.99 21.05 -4.62
CA ASN A 417 25.97 20.24 -3.92
C ASN A 417 25.84 18.76 -4.28
N PHE A 418 24.60 18.26 -4.45
CA PHE A 418 24.37 16.91 -4.93
C PHE A 418 25.03 16.68 -6.29
N LEU A 419 24.83 17.58 -7.26
CA LEU A 419 25.45 17.46 -8.59
C LEU A 419 26.97 17.36 -8.51
N LYS A 420 27.61 18.27 -7.77
CA LYS A 420 29.07 18.26 -7.55
C LYS A 420 29.57 16.96 -6.91
N SER A 421 28.77 16.34 -6.04
CA SER A 421 29.13 15.07 -5.40
C SER A 421 29.07 13.88 -6.36
N THR A 422 28.27 13.99 -7.44
CA THR A 422 28.09 12.94 -8.44
C THR A 422 29.01 13.07 -9.65
N GLU A 423 29.66 14.22 -9.81
CA GLU A 423 30.72 14.42 -10.80
C GLU A 423 31.99 13.71 -10.36
N VAL A 424 32.47 12.76 -11.16
CA VAL A 424 33.81 12.21 -10.99
C VAL A 424 34.79 13.32 -11.37
N PRO A 425 35.74 13.73 -10.51
CA PRO A 425 36.72 14.75 -10.86
C PRO A 425 37.49 14.32 -12.11
N ASP A 426 37.49 15.16 -13.14
CA ASP A 426 38.24 14.93 -14.39
C ASP A 426 39.77 14.80 -14.14
N ASP A 427 40.23 15.22 -12.96
CA ASP A 427 41.62 15.11 -12.53
C ASP A 427 41.74 14.36 -11.19
N LEU A 428 42.20 13.11 -11.27
CA LEU A 428 42.54 12.27 -10.11
C LEU A 428 44.01 12.43 -9.68
N SER A 429 44.80 13.30 -10.33
CA SER A 429 46.24 13.46 -10.06
C SER A 429 46.57 14.07 -8.70
N GLY A 430 45.57 14.62 -8.00
CA GLY A 430 45.69 15.17 -6.64
C GLY A 430 45.39 14.18 -5.51
N LEU A 431 44.95 12.96 -5.81
CA LEU A 431 44.71 11.92 -4.81
C LEU A 431 46.04 11.16 -4.55
N GLN A 432 46.89 11.71 -3.69
CA GLN A 432 48.06 11.04 -3.12
C GLN A 432 47.78 10.46 -1.74
#